data_AF-A0AA36HKJ4-F1
#
_entry.id   AF-A0AA36HKJ4-F1
#
_cell.length_a   1.000
_cell.length_b   1.000
_cell.length_c   1.000
_cell.angle_alpha   90.00
_cell.angle_beta   90.00
_cell.angle_gamma   90.00
#
_symmetry.space_group_name_H-M   'P 1'
#
loop_
_entity.id
_entity.type
_entity.pdbx_description
1 polymer ?
#
loop_
_entity_poly.entity_id
_entity_poly.type
_entity_poly.pdbx_seq_one_letter_code
_entity_poly.pdbx_strand_id
1 'polypeptide(L)'
;MLIPMSADPSGPVPEVVKTVHVYGWYVIIFLLSFLSVGECIAGDAFAGIIFSIMAGIVVFLLVDGCKNMSMYCLFMLGTMSSFQCFFDLLGLISVVGGRETSESTMQGTDKDVTVITRITVHPFFDPKMGQQYNAQSSMMVASPGIMLACTFMCYLSYNAFSDSLFDVEEEAGPLFNYRGGGPGGNSLAYGANQPSPRSQRRPASSRELVIVCRADGETESVPVLKHDASCCVVSLKCID
;
A
#
# COMPACT_ATOMS: atom_id res chain seq x y z
N MET A 1 2.32 12.58 17.38
CA MET A 1 3.72 13.03 17.56
C MET A 1 3.89 14.25 16.66
N LEU A 2 3.76 15.45 17.23
CA LEU A 2 4.02 16.69 16.50
C LEU A 2 5.53 16.84 16.44
N ILE A 3 6.13 16.41 15.33
CA ILE A 3 7.53 16.75 15.04
C ILE A 3 7.55 18.27 14.92
N PRO A 4 8.35 18.99 15.72
CA PRO A 4 8.43 20.44 15.62
C PRO A 4 8.90 20.80 14.20
N MET A 5 7.99 21.30 13.37
CA MET A 5 8.31 21.85 12.05
C MET A 5 9.12 23.15 12.13
N SER A 6 9.49 23.58 13.34
CA SER A 6 10.31 24.76 13.60
C SER A 6 11.81 24.44 13.67
N ALA A 7 12.27 23.33 13.10
CA ALA A 7 13.70 23.12 12.93
C ALA A 7 14.21 24.25 12.02
N ASP A 8 15.08 25.11 12.56
CA ASP A 8 15.71 26.21 11.85
C ASP A 8 16.22 25.74 10.48
N PRO A 9 16.12 26.60 9.44
CA PRO A 9 16.33 26.20 8.06
C PRO A 9 17.69 25.53 7.90
N SER A 10 17.64 24.24 7.59
CA SER A 10 18.79 23.38 7.30
C SER A 10 19.50 23.91 6.06
N GLY A 11 20.42 24.85 6.25
CA GLY A 11 21.24 25.42 5.18
C GLY A 11 20.46 26.12 4.05
N PRO A 12 21.15 26.86 3.19
CA PRO A 12 20.56 27.33 1.93
C PRO A 12 20.27 26.13 1.02
N VAL A 13 19.02 26.00 0.54
CA VAL A 13 18.60 24.94 -0.40
C VAL A 13 19.52 24.94 -1.63
N PRO A 14 20.12 23.79 -2.00
CA PRO A 14 21.05 23.68 -3.13
C PRO A 14 20.46 24.22 -4.43
N GLU A 15 21.28 24.94 -5.20
CA GLU A 15 20.85 25.58 -6.46
C GLU A 15 20.41 24.57 -7.53
N VAL A 16 20.98 23.36 -7.50
CA VAL A 16 20.64 22.23 -8.39
C VAL A 16 19.18 21.78 -8.21
N VAL A 17 18.65 21.87 -6.98
CA VAL A 17 17.26 21.52 -6.70
C VAL A 17 16.31 22.54 -7.33
N LYS A 18 16.65 23.83 -7.22
CA LYS A 18 15.83 24.94 -7.73
C LYS A 18 15.79 25.00 -9.26
N THR A 19 16.89 24.63 -9.92
CA THR A 19 17.04 24.78 -11.37
C THR A 19 16.58 23.55 -12.14
N VAL A 20 16.98 22.34 -11.70
CA VAL A 20 16.74 21.11 -12.46
C VAL A 20 15.53 20.34 -11.93
N HIS A 21 15.44 20.15 -10.61
CA HIS A 21 14.43 19.27 -10.02
C HIS A 21 13.02 19.87 -10.02
N VAL A 22 12.91 21.21 -10.08
CA VAL A 22 11.62 21.91 -10.05
C VAL A 22 10.67 21.43 -11.15
N TYR A 23 11.18 21.19 -12.35
CA TYR A 23 10.40 20.68 -13.48
C TYR A 23 9.84 19.28 -13.20
N GLY A 24 10.66 18.40 -12.61
CA GLY A 24 10.22 17.06 -12.21
C GLY A 24 9.13 17.10 -11.15
N TRP A 25 9.22 18.02 -10.18
CA TRP A 25 8.19 18.17 -9.16
C TRP A 25 6.85 18.67 -9.71
N TYR A 26 6.86 19.57 -10.70
CA TYR A 26 5.62 19.96 -11.40
C TYR A 26 4.98 18.78 -12.14
N VAL A 27 5.78 17.90 -12.74
CA VAL A 27 5.28 16.66 -13.36
C VAL A 27 4.66 15.75 -12.30
N ILE A 28 5.28 15.59 -11.13
CA ILE A 28 4.72 14.79 -10.03
C ILE A 28 3.39 15.38 -9.53
N ILE A 29 3.29 16.70 -9.33
CA ILE A 29 2.04 17.36 -8.94
C ILE A 29 0.94 17.10 -9.96
N PHE A 30 1.27 17.22 -11.25
CA PHE A 30 0.32 16.93 -12.33
C PHE A 30 -0.15 15.47 -12.31
N LEU A 31 0.79 14.51 -12.18
CA LEU A 31 0.46 13.09 -12.12
C LEU A 31 -0.38 12.73 -10.88
N LEU A 32 -0.06 13.28 -9.70
CA LEU A 32 -0.82 13.05 -8.48
C LEU A 32 -2.22 13.66 -8.55
N SER A 33 -2.36 14.85 -9.15
CA SER A 33 -3.67 15.49 -9.38
C SER A 33 -4.51 14.67 -10.35
N PHE A 34 -3.89 14.15 -11.42
CA PHE A 34 -4.54 13.26 -12.38
C PHE A 34 -5.02 11.97 -11.71
N LEU A 35 -4.20 11.33 -10.86
CA LEU A 35 -4.62 10.17 -10.08
C LEU A 35 -5.78 10.47 -9.15
N SER A 36 -5.73 11.58 -8.42
CA SER A 36 -6.80 11.96 -7.50
C SER A 36 -8.15 12.09 -8.21
N VAL A 37 -8.18 12.74 -9.39
CA VAL A 37 -9.38 12.83 -10.22
C VAL A 37 -9.77 11.47 -10.81
N GLY A 38 -8.77 10.69 -11.26
CA GLY A 38 -8.97 9.35 -11.82
C GLY A 38 -9.62 8.38 -10.84
N GLU A 39 -9.18 8.36 -9.59
CA GLU A 39 -9.74 7.53 -8.52
C GLU A 39 -11.17 7.97 -8.15
N CYS A 40 -11.43 9.29 -8.12
CA CYS A 40 -12.79 9.80 -7.94
C CYS A 40 -13.73 9.31 -9.04
N ILE A 41 -13.28 9.27 -10.31
CA ILE A 41 -14.06 8.76 -11.44
C ILE A 41 -14.20 7.23 -11.39
N ALA A 42 -13.17 6.51 -10.92
CA ALA A 42 -13.20 5.06 -10.73
C ALA A 42 -14.17 4.62 -9.61
N GLY A 43 -14.62 5.56 -8.77
CA GLY A 43 -15.56 5.31 -7.68
C GLY A 43 -14.87 5.10 -6.32
N ASP A 44 -13.55 5.29 -6.23
CA ASP A 44 -12.81 5.26 -4.96
C ASP A 44 -12.46 6.67 -4.50
N ALA A 45 -13.48 7.37 -3.98
CA ALA A 45 -13.32 8.72 -3.47
C ALA A 45 -12.33 8.80 -2.30
N PHE A 46 -12.20 7.74 -1.50
CA PHE A 46 -11.32 7.74 -0.34
C PHE A 46 -9.85 7.74 -0.76
N ALA A 47 -9.47 6.86 -1.68
CA ALA A 47 -8.14 6.88 -2.29
C ALA A 47 -7.86 8.22 -2.98
N GLY A 48 -8.84 8.74 -3.73
CA GLY A 48 -8.74 10.04 -4.40
C GLY A 48 -8.43 11.21 -3.45
N ILE A 49 -9.05 11.25 -2.27
CA ILE A 49 -8.78 12.28 -1.24
C ILE A 49 -7.37 12.15 -0.68
N ILE A 50 -6.89 10.93 -0.42
CA ILE A 50 -5.52 10.69 0.08
C ILE A 50 -4.50 11.23 -0.93
N PHE A 51 -4.66 10.90 -2.22
CA PHE A 51 -3.79 11.43 -3.27
C PHE A 51 -3.88 12.96 -3.39
N SER A 52 -5.06 13.55 -3.19
CA SER A 52 -5.23 15.01 -3.17
C SER A 52 -4.45 15.65 -2.02
N ILE A 53 -4.47 15.06 -0.83
CA ILE A 53 -3.72 15.56 0.33
C ILE A 53 -2.22 15.46 0.07
N MET A 54 -1.75 14.34 -0.48
CA MET A 54 -0.35 14.18 -0.86
C MET A 54 0.08 15.21 -1.91
N ALA A 55 -0.73 15.46 -2.94
CA ALA A 55 -0.48 16.52 -3.91
C ALA A 55 -0.41 17.90 -3.24
N GLY A 56 -1.30 18.18 -2.28
CA GLY A 56 -1.28 19.41 -1.49
C GLY A 56 0.01 19.60 -0.69
N ILE A 57 0.54 18.53 -0.08
CA ILE A 57 1.83 18.56 0.62
C ILE A 57 2.96 18.88 -0.35
N VAL A 58 2.98 18.25 -1.54
CA VAL A 58 4.00 18.53 -2.57
C VAL A 58 3.91 19.97 -3.06
N VAL A 59 2.70 20.50 -3.28
CA VAL A 59 2.49 21.90 -3.63
C VAL A 59 3.04 22.81 -2.53
N PHE A 60 2.71 22.54 -1.26
CA PHE A 60 3.21 23.30 -0.11
C PHE A 60 4.76 23.30 -0.04
N LEU A 61 5.41 22.20 -0.41
CA LEU A 61 6.88 22.12 -0.46
C LEU A 61 7.49 23.01 -1.55
N LEU A 62 6.83 23.16 -2.69
CA LEU A 62 7.31 23.98 -3.80
C LEU A 62 6.97 25.47 -3.66
N VAL A 63 5.95 25.80 -2.87
CA VAL A 63 5.58 27.20 -2.60
C VAL A 63 6.81 27.97 -2.08
N ASP A 64 6.93 29.22 -2.55
CA ASP A 64 8.04 30.13 -2.27
C ASP A 64 9.42 29.69 -2.79
N GLY A 65 9.48 28.83 -3.81
CA GLY A 65 10.71 28.45 -4.48
C GLY A 65 11.51 27.38 -3.73
N CYS A 66 10.80 26.34 -3.28
CA CYS A 66 11.35 25.22 -2.50
C CYS A 66 11.92 25.61 -1.12
N LYS A 67 11.52 26.75 -0.55
CA LYS A 67 12.01 27.18 0.79
C LYS A 67 11.60 26.22 1.91
N ASN A 68 10.42 25.61 1.78
CA ASN A 68 9.89 24.66 2.76
C ASN A 68 10.41 23.22 2.55
N MET A 69 11.25 23.01 1.53
CA MET A 69 11.73 21.69 1.15
C MET A 69 12.94 21.28 2.00
N SER A 70 12.67 20.86 3.23
CA SER A 70 13.68 20.28 4.12
C SER A 70 13.96 18.81 3.79
N MET A 71 15.17 18.34 4.11
CA MET A 71 15.55 16.93 3.93
C MET A 71 14.60 15.98 4.66
N TYR A 72 14.20 16.34 5.88
CA TYR A 72 13.23 15.58 6.67
C TYR A 72 11.88 15.46 5.96
N CYS A 73 11.39 16.53 5.33
CA CYS A 73 10.12 16.47 4.64
C CYS A 73 10.20 15.57 3.40
N LEU A 74 11.29 15.63 2.63
CA LEU A 74 11.51 14.75 1.49
C LEU A 74 11.63 13.28 1.90
N PHE A 75 12.32 13.01 2.99
CA PHE A 75 12.45 11.66 3.53
C PHE A 75 11.09 11.11 4.01
N MET A 76 10.33 11.90 4.78
CA MET A 76 8.99 11.52 5.25
C MET A 76 8.02 11.33 4.07
N LEU A 77 8.02 12.24 3.10
CA LEU A 77 7.20 12.11 1.89
C LEU A 77 7.57 10.86 1.08
N GLY A 78 8.87 10.64 0.86
CA GLY A 78 9.38 9.48 0.12
C GLY A 78 9.08 8.14 0.80
N THR A 79 9.15 8.08 2.13
CA THR A 79 8.79 6.87 2.89
C THR A 79 7.27 6.63 2.86
N MET A 80 6.45 7.67 3.04
CA MET A 80 5.00 7.56 2.89
C MET A 80 4.60 7.10 1.48
N SER A 81 5.19 7.69 0.42
CA SER A 81 4.89 7.29 -0.96
C SER A 81 5.34 5.86 -1.26
N SER A 82 6.44 5.41 -0.67
CA SER A 82 6.92 4.03 -0.81
C SER A 82 5.98 3.00 -0.20
N PHE A 83 5.42 3.27 0.99
CA PHE A 83 4.43 2.38 1.60
C PHE A 83 3.12 2.35 0.81
N GLN A 84 2.66 3.50 0.30
CA GLN A 84 1.49 3.54 -0.56
C GLN A 84 1.72 2.70 -1.84
N CYS A 85 2.86 2.89 -2.50
CA CYS A 85 3.25 2.08 -3.66
C CYS A 85 3.24 0.58 -3.34
N PHE A 86 3.70 0.20 -2.14
CA PHE A 86 3.73 -1.20 -1.71
C PHE A 86 2.31 -1.78 -1.53
N PHE A 87 1.40 -1.06 -0.87
CA PHE A 87 0.02 -1.52 -0.69
C PHE A 87 -0.75 -1.58 -2.01
N ASP A 88 -0.55 -0.62 -2.89
CA ASP A 88 -1.16 -0.63 -4.22
C ASP A 88 -0.64 -1.80 -5.05
N LEU A 89 0.66 -2.12 -4.95
CA LEU A 89 1.24 -3.28 -5.62
C LEU A 89 0.68 -4.60 -5.08
N LEU A 90 0.45 -4.72 -3.76
CA LEU A 90 -0.22 -5.88 -3.17
C LEU A 90 -1.66 -6.01 -3.68
N GLY A 91 -2.38 -4.89 -3.76
CA GLY A 91 -3.71 -4.83 -4.36
C GLY A 91 -3.70 -5.29 -5.81
N LEU A 92 -2.74 -4.81 -6.60
CA LEU A 92 -2.56 -5.21 -8.01
C LEU A 92 -2.28 -6.71 -8.12
N ILE A 93 -1.31 -7.24 -7.36
CA ILE A 93 -0.97 -8.68 -7.37
C ILE A 93 -2.18 -9.52 -6.99
N SER A 94 -3.02 -9.05 -6.06
CA SER A 94 -4.23 -9.76 -5.65
C SER A 94 -5.27 -9.88 -6.77
N VAL A 95 -5.30 -8.95 -7.73
CA VAL A 95 -6.28 -8.94 -8.83
C VAL A 95 -5.71 -9.34 -10.19
N VAL A 96 -4.40 -9.57 -10.29
CA VAL A 96 -3.73 -10.06 -11.51
C VAL A 96 -4.29 -11.42 -11.95
N GLY A 97 -4.83 -12.22 -11.03
CA GLY A 97 -5.52 -13.48 -11.34
C GLY A 97 -6.92 -13.34 -11.95
N GLY A 98 -7.42 -12.12 -12.12
CA GLY A 98 -8.80 -11.83 -12.51
C GLY A 98 -9.55 -11.11 -11.40
N ARG A 99 -10.59 -10.35 -11.78
CA ARG A 99 -11.47 -9.68 -10.81
C ARG A 99 -12.73 -10.50 -10.64
N GLU A 100 -12.98 -10.92 -9.40
CA GLU A 100 -14.21 -11.59 -9.02
C GLU A 100 -15.30 -10.53 -8.79
N THR A 101 -16.37 -10.60 -9.56
CA THR A 101 -17.59 -9.82 -9.30
C THR A 101 -18.63 -10.78 -8.74
N SER A 102 -19.04 -10.52 -7.51
CA SER A 102 -20.06 -11.30 -6.81
C SER A 102 -21.39 -10.57 -6.92
N GLU A 103 -22.31 -11.16 -7.67
CA GLU A 103 -23.69 -10.69 -7.73
C GLU A 103 -24.55 -11.63 -6.88
N SER A 104 -25.17 -11.09 -5.82
CA SER A 104 -26.14 -11.82 -5.02
C SER A 104 -27.54 -11.44 -5.49
N THR A 105 -28.27 -12.44 -6.00
CA THR A 105 -29.69 -12.27 -6.31
C THR A 105 -30.50 -12.99 -5.23
N MET A 106 -31.38 -12.24 -4.56
CA MET A 106 -32.35 -12.81 -3.64
C MET A 106 -33.56 -13.24 -4.46
N GLN A 107 -33.84 -14.54 -4.49
CA GLN A 107 -35.08 -15.07 -5.06
C GLN A 107 -35.83 -15.82 -3.96
N GLY A 108 -37.05 -15.37 -3.66
CA GLY A 108 -37.86 -15.94 -2.59
C GLY A 108 -39.24 -15.28 -2.44
N THR A 109 -40.22 -16.08 -2.05
CA THR A 109 -41.54 -15.62 -1.54
C THR A 109 -41.43 -15.50 -0.01
N ASP A 110 -42.31 -14.76 0.68
CA ASP A 110 -42.32 -14.37 2.12
C ASP A 110 -41.86 -15.41 3.20
N LYS A 111 -41.65 -16.68 2.83
CA LYS A 111 -41.30 -17.79 3.74
C LYS A 111 -40.01 -18.54 3.39
N ASP A 112 -39.42 -18.37 2.20
CA ASP A 112 -38.14 -19.02 1.84
C ASP A 112 -37.32 -18.08 0.96
N VAL A 113 -36.20 -17.57 1.49
CA VAL A 113 -35.29 -16.66 0.79
C VAL A 113 -34.03 -17.43 0.41
N THR A 114 -33.95 -17.87 -0.84
CA THR A 114 -32.72 -18.45 -1.39
C THR A 114 -31.84 -17.32 -1.93
N VAL A 115 -30.68 -17.11 -1.32
CA VAL A 115 -29.65 -16.20 -1.82
C VAL A 115 -28.74 -16.96 -2.77
N ILE A 116 -28.91 -16.76 -4.07
CA ILE A 116 -28.02 -17.34 -5.07
C ILE A 116 -26.90 -16.33 -5.33
N THR A 117 -25.70 -16.64 -4.85
CA THR A 117 -24.49 -15.85 -5.12
C THR A 117 -23.81 -16.38 -6.38
N ARG A 118 -23.76 -15.57 -7.44
CA ARG A 118 -23.06 -15.92 -8.67
C ARG A 118 -21.70 -15.21 -8.67
N ILE A 119 -20.63 -15.99 -8.56
CA ILE A 119 -19.26 -15.48 -8.70
C ILE A 119 -18.88 -15.56 -10.17
N THR A 120 -18.66 -14.41 -10.80
CA THR A 120 -18.17 -14.32 -12.17
C THR A 120 -16.77 -13.74 -12.18
N VAL A 121 -15.86 -14.44 -12.87
CA VAL A 121 -14.46 -14.00 -13.00
C VAL A 121 -14.32 -13.27 -14.33
N HIS A 122 -13.97 -11.99 -14.27
CA HIS A 122 -13.74 -11.17 -15.46
C HIS A 122 -12.23 -10.93 -15.66
N PRO A 123 -11.76 -10.86 -16.93
CA PRO A 123 -10.40 -10.45 -17.22
C PRO A 123 -10.18 -9.01 -16.76
N PHE A 124 -8.93 -8.66 -16.44
CA PHE A 124 -8.59 -7.35 -15.86
C PHE A 124 -9.05 -6.15 -16.72
N PHE A 125 -9.01 -6.30 -18.04
CA PHE A 125 -9.64 -5.40 -18.99
C PHE A 125 -10.70 -6.18 -19.78
N ASP A 126 -11.95 -5.75 -19.69
CA ASP A 126 -13.06 -6.33 -20.45
C ASP A 126 -13.75 -5.23 -21.24
N PRO A 127 -13.66 -5.21 -22.58
CA PRO A 127 -14.33 -4.20 -23.41
C PRO A 127 -15.86 -4.36 -23.40
N LYS A 128 -16.39 -5.50 -22.93
CA LYS A 128 -17.83 -5.71 -22.76
C LYS A 128 -18.35 -5.08 -21.47
N MET A 129 -17.47 -4.88 -20.50
CA MET A 129 -17.78 -4.14 -19.29
C MET A 129 -17.75 -2.62 -19.55
N GLY A 130 -18.53 -1.87 -18.78
CA GLY A 130 -18.64 -0.42 -18.94
C GLY A 130 -17.31 0.32 -18.80
N GLN A 131 -17.24 1.55 -19.31
CA GLN A 131 -16.02 2.37 -19.27
C GLN A 131 -15.47 2.57 -17.85
N GLN A 132 -16.36 2.64 -16.84
CA GLN A 132 -15.97 2.77 -15.44
C GLN A 132 -15.13 1.58 -14.95
N TYR A 133 -15.45 0.36 -15.38
CA TYR A 133 -14.68 -0.85 -15.04
C TYR A 133 -13.25 -0.76 -15.57
N ASN A 134 -13.11 -0.40 -16.85
CA ASN A 134 -11.81 -0.28 -17.49
C ASN A 134 -11.00 0.90 -16.92
N ALA A 135 -11.67 2.01 -16.57
CA ALA A 135 -11.04 3.14 -15.88
C ALA A 135 -10.49 2.71 -14.51
N GLN A 136 -11.27 1.99 -13.71
CA GLN A 136 -10.83 1.47 -12.41
C GLN A 136 -9.61 0.55 -12.54
N SER A 137 -9.65 -0.41 -13.48
CA SER A 137 -8.50 -1.28 -13.74
C SER A 137 -7.27 -0.50 -14.21
N SER A 138 -7.45 0.56 -15.02
CA SER A 138 -6.32 1.41 -15.44
C SER A 138 -5.70 2.18 -14.27
N MET A 139 -6.51 2.69 -13.34
CA MET A 139 -6.03 3.44 -12.17
C MET A 139 -5.27 2.53 -11.20
N MET A 140 -5.73 1.28 -11.01
CA MET A 140 -5.01 0.28 -10.22
C MET A 140 -3.58 0.01 -10.72
N VAL A 141 -3.34 0.12 -12.03
CA VAL A 141 -1.99 -0.03 -12.63
C VAL A 141 -1.21 1.29 -12.57
N ALA A 142 -1.87 2.41 -12.84
CA ALA A 142 -1.24 3.72 -12.88
C ALA A 142 -0.74 4.18 -11.50
N SER A 143 -1.51 3.90 -10.44
CA SER A 143 -1.21 4.33 -9.07
C SER A 143 0.19 3.92 -8.59
N PRO A 144 0.56 2.62 -8.55
CA PRO A 144 1.89 2.22 -8.08
C PRO A 144 3.01 2.80 -8.96
N GLY A 145 2.78 2.97 -10.27
CA GLY A 145 3.76 3.58 -11.18
C GLY A 145 4.07 5.04 -10.84
N ILE A 146 3.04 5.83 -10.56
CA ILE A 146 3.20 7.25 -10.21
C ILE A 146 3.75 7.40 -8.79
N MET A 147 3.34 6.55 -7.85
CA MET A 147 3.90 6.55 -6.49
C MET A 147 5.39 6.19 -6.49
N LEU A 148 5.81 5.25 -7.35
CA LEU A 148 7.22 4.93 -7.56
C LEU A 148 7.99 6.10 -8.17
N ALA A 149 7.41 6.81 -9.14
CA ALA A 149 7.99 8.03 -9.69
C ALA A 149 8.14 9.14 -8.63
N CYS A 150 7.16 9.29 -7.73
CA CYS A 150 7.22 10.22 -6.60
C CYS A 150 8.36 9.84 -5.63
N THR A 151 8.45 8.57 -5.22
CA THR A 151 9.55 8.09 -4.37
C THR A 151 10.91 8.32 -5.04
N PHE A 152 11.02 8.05 -6.34
CA PHE A 152 12.25 8.27 -7.08
C PHE A 152 12.65 9.75 -7.13
N MET A 153 11.69 10.65 -7.33
CA MET A 153 11.93 12.10 -7.26
C MET A 153 12.33 12.58 -5.86
N CYS A 154 11.74 12.02 -4.80
CA CYS A 154 12.19 12.25 -3.42
C CYS A 154 13.64 11.79 -3.24
N TYR A 155 14.00 10.62 -3.74
CA TYR A 155 15.35 10.07 -3.64
C TYR A 155 16.39 10.93 -4.38
N LEU A 156 16.11 11.34 -5.62
CA LEU A 156 16.98 12.25 -6.37
C LEU A 156 17.16 13.59 -5.66
N SER A 157 16.06 14.16 -5.17
CA SER A 157 16.09 15.43 -4.45
C SER A 157 16.83 15.31 -3.12
N TYR A 158 16.72 14.18 -2.42
CA TYR A 158 17.42 13.90 -1.17
C TYR A 158 18.94 13.82 -1.39
N ASN A 159 19.39 13.10 -2.43
CA ASN A 159 20.82 12.99 -2.77
C ASN A 159 21.46 14.30 -3.25
N ALA A 160 20.66 15.31 -3.61
CA ALA A 160 21.17 16.63 -3.98
C ALA A 160 21.60 17.45 -2.76
N PHE A 161 21.20 17.05 -1.56
CA PHE A 161 21.70 17.64 -0.32
C PHE A 161 23.03 16.99 0.07
N SER A 162 24.03 17.82 0.40
CA SER A 162 25.37 17.37 0.78
C SER A 162 25.43 16.76 2.17
N ASP A 163 24.51 17.16 3.05
CA ASP A 163 24.57 16.82 4.46
C ASP A 163 23.77 15.55 4.69
N SER A 164 24.38 14.54 5.30
CA SER A 164 23.65 13.34 5.70
C SER A 164 22.83 13.66 6.95
N LEU A 165 21.54 13.39 6.89
CA LEU A 165 20.61 13.51 8.02
C LEU A 165 21.04 12.61 9.21
N PHE A 166 21.91 11.62 8.95
CA PHE A 166 22.48 10.71 9.93
C PHE A 166 23.97 10.95 10.21
N ASP A 167 24.60 11.95 9.59
CA ASP A 167 25.93 12.43 10.01
C ASP A 167 25.78 13.27 11.28
N VAL A 168 25.32 12.62 12.34
CA VAL A 168 25.41 13.16 13.69
C VAL A 168 26.81 12.83 14.22
N GLU A 169 27.83 13.41 13.57
CA GLU A 169 29.21 13.38 14.05
C GLU A 169 29.32 14.07 15.44
N GLU A 170 28.26 14.76 15.86
CA GLU A 170 28.12 15.46 17.15
C GLU A 170 27.41 14.65 18.27
N GLU A 171 26.67 13.56 17.97
CA GLU A 171 26.06 12.67 19.00
C GLU A 171 26.90 11.43 19.31
N ALA A 172 27.98 11.18 18.55
CA ALA A 172 29.09 10.38 19.04
C ALA A 172 29.87 11.18 20.10
N GLY A 173 29.19 11.55 21.19
CA GLY A 173 29.85 12.05 22.38
C GLY A 173 30.96 11.09 22.81
N PRO A 174 31.97 11.58 23.55
CA PRO A 174 33.21 10.84 23.87
C PRO A 174 33.03 9.63 24.81
N LEU A 175 31.90 8.91 24.77
CA LEU A 175 31.71 7.65 25.49
C LEU A 175 32.64 6.53 24.99
N PHE A 176 33.16 6.60 23.77
CA PHE A 176 34.16 5.65 23.26
C PHE A 176 35.62 6.11 23.35
N ASN A 177 35.88 7.32 23.87
CA ASN A 177 37.23 7.80 24.19
C ASN A 177 37.63 7.57 25.65
N TYR A 178 36.89 6.72 26.39
CA TYR A 178 37.43 6.08 27.60
C TYR A 178 38.44 4.99 27.19
N ARG A 179 39.59 5.45 26.69
CA ARG A 179 40.85 4.72 26.56
C ARG A 179 41.40 4.44 27.97
N GLY A 180 40.64 3.69 28.76
CA GLY A 180 41.06 3.09 30.02
C GLY A 180 41.55 1.67 29.72
N GLY A 181 42.86 1.53 29.50
CA GLY A 181 43.49 0.24 29.29
C GLY A 181 43.28 -0.69 30.49
N GLY A 182 42.81 -1.90 30.21
CA GLY A 182 42.83 -3.02 31.14
C GLY A 182 43.12 -4.30 30.35
N PRO A 183 44.37 -4.82 30.39
CA PRO A 183 44.67 -6.13 29.86
C PRO A 183 44.28 -7.17 30.91
N GLY A 184 43.14 -7.84 30.72
CA GLY A 184 42.73 -8.86 31.65
C GLY A 184 41.51 -9.65 31.21
N GLY A 185 41.73 -10.92 30.88
CA GLY A 185 40.80 -11.96 31.31
C GLY A 185 39.90 -12.56 30.24
N ASN A 186 40.42 -13.60 29.59
CA ASN A 186 39.82 -14.93 29.52
C ASN A 186 38.28 -15.09 29.60
N SER A 187 37.78 -15.70 28.52
CA SER A 187 36.99 -16.94 28.54
C SER A 187 35.51 -16.90 28.95
N LEU A 188 34.79 -17.78 28.24
CA LEU A 188 33.43 -18.30 28.43
C LEU A 188 32.37 -17.55 27.61
N ALA A 189 31.99 -18.02 26.42
CA ALA A 189 31.29 -19.28 26.13
C ALA A 189 30.02 -19.45 26.97
N TYR A 190 28.86 -19.27 26.33
CA TYR A 190 27.65 -20.12 26.35
C TYR A 190 26.42 -19.28 26.01
N GLY A 191 25.69 -19.65 24.96
CA GLY A 191 24.44 -18.97 24.61
C GLY A 191 23.84 -19.38 23.28
N ALA A 192 23.82 -20.69 23.00
CA ALA A 192 23.06 -21.26 21.90
C ALA A 192 21.56 -21.02 22.13
N ASN A 193 20.99 -20.04 21.44
CA ASN A 193 19.54 -19.93 21.30
C ASN A 193 19.09 -20.76 20.09
N GLN A 194 18.32 -21.80 20.42
CA GLN A 194 17.73 -22.78 19.53
C GLN A 194 16.96 -22.13 18.38
N PRO A 195 17.06 -22.65 17.14
CA PRO A 195 16.06 -22.37 16.12
C PRO A 195 14.74 -23.00 16.54
N SER A 196 13.75 -22.18 16.88
CA SER A 196 12.35 -22.63 16.96
C SER A 196 11.93 -23.21 15.60
N PRO A 197 11.32 -24.39 15.52
CA PRO A 197 10.73 -24.87 14.28
C PRO A 197 9.61 -23.91 13.88
N ARG A 198 9.88 -23.07 12.88
CA ARG A 198 8.83 -22.33 12.18
C ARG A 198 7.85 -23.35 11.63
N SER A 199 6.69 -23.43 12.28
CA SER A 199 5.47 -23.98 11.72
C SER A 199 5.29 -23.42 10.31
N GLN A 200 5.55 -24.29 9.34
CA GLN A 200 5.37 -24.04 7.93
C GLN A 200 3.87 -23.88 7.69
N ARG A 201 3.37 -22.64 7.78
CA ARG A 201 2.02 -22.30 7.28
C ARG A 201 1.99 -22.72 5.82
N ARG A 202 1.27 -23.81 5.55
CA ARG A 202 0.88 -24.20 4.20
C ARG A 202 0.25 -22.98 3.53
N PRO A 203 0.57 -22.69 2.26
CA PRO A 203 -0.20 -21.72 1.51
C PRO A 203 -1.66 -22.16 1.59
N ALA A 204 -2.52 -21.24 2.00
CA ALA A 204 -3.96 -21.45 1.99
C ALA A 204 -4.36 -21.77 0.54
N SER A 205 -4.50 -23.05 0.24
CA SER A 205 -5.34 -23.50 -0.85
C SER A 205 -6.71 -22.96 -0.48
N SER A 206 -7.16 -21.95 -1.23
CA SER A 206 -8.50 -21.39 -1.13
C SER A 206 -9.48 -22.54 -1.36
N ARG A 207 -9.90 -23.16 -0.26
CA ARG A 207 -11.05 -24.03 -0.20
C ARG A 207 -12.17 -23.09 0.20
N GLU A 208 -13.00 -22.72 -0.78
CA GLU A 208 -14.31 -22.16 -0.51
C GLU A 208 -15.04 -23.13 0.42
N LEU A 209 -15.08 -22.78 1.71
CA LEU A 209 -15.94 -23.43 2.67
C LEU A 209 -17.30 -22.75 2.53
N VAL A 210 -18.19 -23.39 1.78
CA VAL A 210 -19.59 -22.98 1.74
C VAL A 210 -20.22 -23.43 3.06
N ILE A 211 -20.43 -22.49 3.98
CA ILE A 211 -21.17 -22.75 5.22
C ILE A 211 -22.65 -22.61 4.91
N VAL A 212 -23.34 -23.74 4.85
CA VAL A 212 -24.81 -23.77 4.77
C VAL A 212 -25.32 -23.67 6.21
N CYS A 213 -25.74 -22.47 6.64
CA CYS A 213 -26.42 -22.32 7.91
C CYS A 213 -27.87 -22.80 7.76
N ARG A 214 -28.20 -23.88 8.45
CA ARG A 214 -29.55 -24.44 8.50
C ARG A 214 -30.28 -23.88 9.74
N ALA A 215 -31.58 -23.62 9.63
CA ALA A 215 -32.36 -22.87 10.63
C ALA A 215 -32.49 -23.59 11.99
N ASP A 216 -32.22 -24.89 12.02
CA ASP A 216 -32.17 -25.77 13.19
C ASP A 216 -30.89 -25.63 14.03
N GLY A 217 -29.91 -24.83 13.59
CA GLY A 217 -28.67 -24.59 14.34
C GLY A 217 -27.62 -25.69 14.19
N GLU A 218 -27.85 -26.69 13.34
CA GLU A 218 -26.84 -27.67 12.95
C GLU A 218 -26.03 -27.16 11.74
N THR A 219 -24.74 -26.90 11.97
CA THR A 219 -23.78 -26.64 10.89
C THR A 219 -23.30 -27.95 10.27
N GLU A 220 -23.84 -28.32 9.12
CA GLU A 220 -23.32 -29.43 8.31
C GLU A 220 -22.31 -28.91 7.29
N SER A 221 -21.08 -29.42 7.33
CA SER A 221 -20.04 -29.07 6.36
C SER A 221 -20.06 -30.05 5.20
N VAL A 222 -20.63 -29.63 4.06
CA VAL A 222 -20.66 -30.46 2.85
C VAL A 222 -19.39 -30.18 2.03
N PRO A 223 -18.51 -31.18 1.81
CA PRO A 223 -17.34 -30.99 0.95
C PRO A 223 -17.78 -30.81 -0.50
N VAL A 224 -17.55 -29.62 -1.06
CA VAL A 224 -17.79 -29.35 -2.49
C VAL A 224 -16.76 -30.12 -3.31
N LEU A 225 -17.21 -31.18 -3.99
CA LEU A 225 -16.41 -31.92 -4.96
C LEU A 225 -16.27 -31.04 -6.22
N LYS A 226 -15.05 -30.56 -6.47
CA LYS A 226 -14.67 -29.87 -7.73
C LYS A 226 -14.87 -30.84 -8.90
N HIS A 227 -16.06 -30.83 -9.49
CA HIS A 227 -16.29 -31.34 -10.83
C HIS A 227 -16.71 -30.16 -11.70
N ASP A 228 -15.78 -29.79 -12.59
CA ASP A 228 -15.91 -28.84 -13.68
C ASP A 228 -16.21 -27.38 -13.32
N ALA A 229 -15.29 -26.51 -13.77
CA ALA A 229 -15.35 -25.07 -13.59
C ALA A 229 -16.50 -24.47 -14.41
N SER A 230 -17.71 -24.45 -13.86
CA SER A 230 -18.75 -23.46 -14.19
C SER A 230 -19.93 -23.62 -13.22
N CYS A 231 -20.21 -22.56 -12.46
CA CYS A 231 -21.33 -22.41 -11.52
C CYS A 231 -21.26 -23.26 -10.23
N CYS A 232 -20.62 -22.71 -9.19
CA CYS A 232 -21.02 -23.01 -7.81
C CYS A 232 -22.37 -22.31 -7.55
N VAL A 233 -23.47 -23.05 -7.48
CA VAL A 233 -24.77 -22.56 -7.01
C VAL A 233 -24.92 -22.99 -5.56
N VAL A 234 -24.84 -22.05 -4.62
CA VAL A 234 -25.15 -22.30 -3.21
C VAL A 234 -26.64 -22.01 -3.01
N SER A 235 -27.44 -23.05 -2.80
CA SER A 235 -28.86 -22.92 -2.49
C SER A 235 -29.06 -23.08 -0.98
N LEU A 236 -29.23 -21.97 -0.27
CA LEU A 236 -29.70 -21.98 1.13
C LEU A 236 -31.22 -22.19 1.11
N LYS A 237 -31.68 -23.29 1.72
CA LYS A 237 -33.10 -23.62 1.84
C LYS A 237 -33.52 -23.35 3.28
N CYS A 238 -34.37 -22.34 3.49
CA CYS A 238 -34.99 -22.10 4.78
C CYS A 238 -36.21 -23.03 4.89
N ILE A 239 -36.20 -23.92 5.88
CA ILE A 239 -37.36 -24.76 6.21
C ILE A 239 -38.01 -24.14 7.45
N ASP A 240 -39.26 -23.70 7.30
CA ASP A 240 -40.16 -23.22 8.37
C ASP A 240 -40.43 -24.30 9.44
#